data_AF-B1TGL9-F1
#
_entry.id   AF-B1TGL9-F1
#
_cell.length_a   1.000
_cell.length_b   1.000
_cell.length_c   1.000
_cell.angle_alpha   90.00
_cell.angle_beta   90.00
_cell.angle_gamma   90.00
#
_symmetry.space_group_name_H-M   'P 1'
#
loop_
_entity.id
_entity.type
_entity.pdbx_description
1 polymer ?
#
loop_
_entity_poly.entity_id
_entity_poly.type
_entity_poly.pdbx_seq_one_letter_code
_entity_poly.pdbx_strand_id
1 'polypeptide(L)'
;MRTESGFNPYAIGVVGGHLTRQPASLDEARATASELAARGFSYSVGLAQVNERNFAKYGLDDTTMFEPCRNLRAGGAILTECFARSSNTGRPTQAALRAALSCYYSGNFTTGFSSGYVSRVVASAQRNAREGGVEPIPVVRDVPPPARQRRMDAAATTPPERARRLASPAASADAPSCHARPVVMMCRGLSASQAKRLCVRCLDQ
;
A
#
# COMPACT_ATOMS: atom_id res chain seq x y z
N MET A 1 -0.87 9.08 -8.65
CA MET A 1 -0.22 9.36 -9.96
C MET A 1 -1.10 8.95 -11.12
N ARG A 2 -1.64 7.71 -11.13
CA ARG A 2 -2.66 7.30 -12.12
C ARG A 2 -3.79 8.34 -12.29
N THR A 3 -4.38 8.81 -11.18
CA THR A 3 -5.45 9.82 -11.20
C THR A 3 -4.97 11.23 -11.60
N GLU A 4 -3.71 11.56 -11.35
CA GLU A 4 -3.18 12.91 -11.59
C GLU A 4 -2.77 13.08 -13.06
N SER A 5 -1.96 12.16 -13.58
CA SER A 5 -1.27 12.32 -14.86
C SER A 5 -1.35 11.09 -15.76
N GLY A 6 -1.95 9.99 -15.30
CA GLY A 6 -1.85 8.70 -15.99
C GLY A 6 -0.40 8.21 -16.12
N PHE A 7 0.51 8.67 -15.25
CA PHE A 7 1.97 8.44 -15.32
C PHE A 7 2.70 9.19 -16.44
N ASN A 8 2.08 10.17 -17.09
CA ASN A 8 2.77 11.05 -18.02
C ASN A 8 3.59 12.13 -17.25
N PRO A 9 4.93 12.14 -17.33
CA PRO A 9 5.76 13.12 -16.64
C PRO A 9 5.65 14.53 -17.24
N TYR A 10 5.10 14.67 -18.45
CA TYR A 10 4.92 15.94 -19.15
C TYR A 10 3.47 16.43 -19.13
N ALA A 11 2.61 15.82 -18.32
CA ALA A 11 1.21 16.18 -18.23
C ALA A 11 1.04 17.64 -17.78
N ILE A 12 0.17 18.38 -18.46
CA ILE A 12 -0.23 19.74 -18.11
C ILE A 12 -1.76 19.79 -18.02
N GLY A 13 -2.25 20.16 -16.85
CA GLY A 13 -3.66 20.49 -16.61
C GLY A 13 -3.87 22.00 -16.57
N VAL A 14 -4.90 22.52 -17.24
CA VAL A 14 -5.22 23.96 -17.22
C VAL A 14 -6.48 24.18 -16.38
N VAL A 15 -6.43 25.10 -15.41
CA VAL A 15 -7.59 25.42 -14.58
C VAL A 15 -8.65 26.12 -15.44
N GLY A 16 -9.85 25.55 -15.51
CA GLY A 16 -10.95 26.08 -16.33
C GLY A 16 -10.79 25.83 -17.84
N GLY A 17 -9.83 25.02 -18.27
CA GLY A 17 -9.58 24.73 -19.68
C GLY A 17 -8.89 23.37 -19.90
N HIS A 18 -8.44 23.14 -21.13
CA HIS A 18 -7.64 21.97 -21.47
C HIS A 18 -6.77 22.27 -22.69
N LEU A 19 -5.66 21.53 -22.81
CA LEU A 19 -4.86 21.52 -24.04
C LEU A 19 -5.54 20.62 -25.09
N THR A 20 -5.41 20.96 -26.36
CA THR A 20 -5.90 20.14 -27.48
C THR A 20 -5.25 18.76 -27.52
N ARG A 21 -3.97 18.69 -27.13
CA ARG A 21 -3.23 17.45 -26.86
C ARG A 21 -2.22 17.69 -25.74
N GLN A 22 -1.77 16.62 -25.07
CA GLN A 22 -0.69 16.72 -24.10
C GLN A 22 0.69 16.82 -24.80
N PRO A 23 1.70 17.43 -24.16
CA PRO A 23 3.06 17.44 -24.67
C PRO A 23 3.63 16.02 -24.81
N ALA A 24 4.36 15.78 -25.90
CA ALA A 24 5.02 14.51 -26.18
C ALA A 24 6.50 14.49 -25.74
N SER A 25 7.08 15.65 -25.45
CA SER A 25 8.47 15.81 -25.03
C SER A 25 8.61 16.86 -23.92
N LEU A 26 9.77 16.86 -23.25
CA LEU A 26 10.11 17.88 -22.26
C LEU A 26 10.12 19.29 -22.86
N ASP A 27 10.64 19.44 -24.08
CA ASP A 27 10.71 20.74 -24.76
C ASP A 27 9.32 21.27 -25.11
N GLU A 28 8.43 20.41 -25.64
CA GLU A 28 7.03 20.79 -25.84
C GLU A 28 6.36 21.18 -24.52
N ALA A 29 6.64 20.46 -23.43
CA ALA A 29 6.05 20.72 -22.12
C ALA A 29 6.48 22.07 -21.56
N ARG A 30 7.79 22.39 -21.66
CA ARG A 30 8.35 23.68 -21.24
C ARG A 30 7.82 24.84 -22.09
N ALA A 31 7.80 24.69 -23.41
CA ALA A 31 7.25 25.70 -24.31
C ALA A 31 5.76 25.97 -24.01
N THR A 32 4.98 24.90 -23.80
CA THR A 32 3.57 25.02 -23.47
C THR A 32 3.35 25.69 -22.11
N ALA A 33 4.11 25.31 -21.09
CA ALA A 33 4.02 25.94 -19.77
C ALA A 33 4.42 27.42 -19.81
N SER A 34 5.45 27.78 -20.57
CA SER A 34 5.87 29.16 -20.77
C SER A 34 4.77 30.01 -21.43
N GLU A 35 4.12 29.47 -22.46
CA GLU A 35 2.98 30.13 -23.13
C GLU A 35 1.78 30.32 -22.18
N LEU A 36 1.47 29.30 -21.37
CA LEU A 36 0.41 29.39 -20.36
C LEU A 36 0.71 30.47 -19.31
N ALA A 37 1.96 30.53 -18.83
CA ALA A 37 2.41 31.54 -17.88
C ALA A 37 2.34 32.96 -18.49
N ALA A 38 2.83 33.15 -19.71
CA ALA A 38 2.80 34.43 -20.42
C ALA A 38 1.37 34.95 -20.62
N ARG A 39 0.41 34.04 -20.79
CA ARG A 39 -1.02 34.35 -20.94
C ARG A 39 -1.79 34.40 -19.62
N GLY A 40 -1.12 34.19 -18.48
CA GLY A 40 -1.73 34.29 -17.16
C GLY A 40 -2.69 33.15 -16.81
N PHE A 41 -2.56 31.97 -17.44
CA PHE A 41 -3.33 30.81 -17.04
C PHE A 41 -2.85 30.25 -15.70
N SER A 42 -3.77 29.66 -14.93
CA SER A 42 -3.40 28.74 -13.85
C SER A 42 -3.32 27.32 -14.39
N TYR A 43 -2.22 26.61 -14.13
CA TYR A 43 -1.91 25.32 -14.69
C TYR A 43 -1.09 24.42 -13.74
N SER A 44 -1.33 23.13 -13.82
CA SER A 44 -0.63 22.10 -13.07
C SER A 44 0.28 21.30 -13.98
N VAL A 45 1.44 20.85 -13.47
CA VAL A 45 2.44 20.14 -14.26
C VAL A 45 2.91 18.83 -13.65
N GLY A 46 3.31 17.91 -14.52
CA GLY A 46 4.06 16.71 -14.21
C GLY A 46 3.25 15.59 -13.54
N LEU A 47 3.98 14.59 -13.04
CA LEU A 47 3.41 13.36 -12.47
C LEU A 47 2.42 13.61 -11.33
N ALA A 48 2.72 14.61 -10.50
CA ALA A 48 1.94 15.00 -9.34
C ALA A 48 0.95 16.13 -9.64
N GLN A 49 0.94 16.70 -10.84
CA GLN A 49 0.08 17.83 -11.19
C GLN A 49 0.21 19.01 -10.21
N VAL A 50 1.46 19.39 -9.88
CA VAL A 50 1.74 20.53 -9.01
C VAL A 50 1.32 21.81 -9.73
N ASN A 51 0.46 22.62 -9.09
CA ASN A 51 -0.01 23.89 -9.64
C ASN A 51 1.07 24.98 -9.58
N GLU A 52 1.13 25.84 -10.60
CA GLU A 52 2.13 26.90 -10.79
C GLU A 52 2.26 27.82 -9.57
N ARG A 53 1.15 28.11 -8.89
CA ARG A 53 1.14 28.94 -7.67
C ARG A 53 1.99 28.39 -6.53
N ASN A 54 2.33 27.11 -6.58
CA ASN A 54 3.10 26.43 -5.55
C ASN A 54 4.59 26.29 -5.92
N PHE A 55 5.01 26.61 -7.15
CA PHE A 55 6.36 26.31 -7.63
C PHE A 55 7.45 26.92 -6.74
N ALA A 56 7.41 28.24 -6.54
CA ALA A 56 8.39 28.94 -5.71
C ALA A 56 8.45 28.37 -4.28
N LYS A 57 7.29 28.07 -3.68
CA LYS A 57 7.19 27.55 -2.31
C LYS A 57 7.85 26.18 -2.14
N TYR A 58 7.77 25.31 -3.15
CA TYR A 58 8.31 23.94 -3.08
C TYR A 58 9.55 23.72 -3.96
N GLY A 59 10.21 24.81 -4.38
CA GLY A 59 11.49 24.75 -5.08
C GLY A 59 11.41 24.14 -6.49
N LEU A 60 10.32 24.39 -7.21
CA LEU A 60 10.21 24.13 -8.64
C LEU A 60 10.40 25.43 -9.42
N ASP A 61 10.98 25.29 -10.60
CA ASP A 61 11.17 26.35 -11.61
C ASP A 61 10.91 25.79 -13.01
N ASP A 62 11.00 26.65 -14.03
CA ASP A 62 10.74 26.30 -15.43
C ASP A 62 11.62 25.14 -15.94
N THR A 63 12.80 24.94 -15.34
CA THR A 63 13.72 23.89 -15.74
C THR A 63 13.44 22.57 -15.02
N THR A 64 12.95 22.63 -13.79
CA THR A 64 12.83 21.47 -12.88
C THR A 64 11.41 20.96 -12.69
N MET A 65 10.38 21.73 -13.06
CA MET A 65 8.98 21.41 -12.77
C MET A 65 8.47 20.09 -13.38
N PHE A 66 9.09 19.63 -14.47
CA PHE A 66 8.82 18.34 -15.10
C PHE A 66 9.83 17.24 -14.73
N GLU A 67 10.85 17.52 -13.92
CA GLU A 67 11.76 16.48 -13.42
C GLU A 67 10.97 15.57 -12.47
N PRO A 68 10.83 14.26 -12.77
CA PRO A 68 9.94 13.37 -12.03
C PRO A 68 10.13 13.42 -10.52
N CYS A 69 11.36 13.30 -10.02
CA CYS A 69 11.61 13.18 -8.59
C CYS A 69 11.30 14.48 -7.83
N ARG A 70 11.68 15.63 -8.39
CA ARG A 70 11.36 16.96 -7.84
C ARG A 70 9.86 17.23 -7.86
N ASN A 71 9.18 16.91 -8.96
CA ASN A 71 7.73 17.07 -9.08
C ASN A 71 6.99 16.19 -8.05
N LEU A 72 7.41 14.93 -7.90
CA LEU A 72 6.89 14.01 -6.88
C LEU A 72 7.15 14.52 -5.46
N ARG A 73 8.34 15.05 -5.18
CA ARG A 73 8.71 15.61 -3.87
C ARG A 73 7.83 16.81 -3.52
N ALA A 74 7.65 17.74 -4.46
CA ALA A 74 6.78 18.89 -4.27
C ALA A 74 5.32 18.48 -4.03
N GLY A 75 4.78 17.55 -4.84
CA GLY A 75 3.44 17.00 -4.62
C GLY A 75 3.28 16.33 -3.25
N GLY A 76 4.24 15.52 -2.83
CA GLY A 76 4.25 14.92 -1.50
C GLY A 76 4.24 15.96 -0.38
N ALA A 77 5.06 17.01 -0.50
CA ALA A 77 5.12 18.09 0.48
C ALA A 77 3.80 18.87 0.58
N ILE A 78 3.16 19.19 -0.55
CA ILE A 78 1.84 19.85 -0.59
C ILE A 78 0.79 18.98 0.12
N LEU A 79 0.74 17.68 -0.19
CA LEU A 79 -0.22 16.78 0.42
C LEU A 79 0.00 16.66 1.94
N THR A 80 1.25 16.54 2.38
CA THR A 80 1.61 16.50 3.80
C THR A 80 1.18 17.78 4.52
N GLU A 81 1.40 18.95 3.93
CA GLU A 81 0.95 20.21 4.52
C GLU A 81 -0.58 20.30 4.60
N CYS A 82 -1.29 19.96 3.53
CA CYS A 82 -2.75 19.88 3.52
C CYS A 82 -3.27 18.92 4.60
N PHE A 83 -2.59 17.78 4.78
CA PHE A 83 -2.94 16.80 5.80
C PHE A 83 -2.74 17.34 7.21
N ALA A 84 -1.60 17.98 7.50
CA ALA A 84 -1.35 18.62 8.78
C ALA A 84 -2.44 19.66 9.11
N ARG A 85 -2.75 20.56 8.16
CA ARG A 85 -3.80 21.58 8.31
C ARG A 85 -5.18 20.95 8.57
N SER A 86 -5.53 19.88 7.87
CA SER A 86 -6.82 19.20 8.05
C SER A 86 -6.92 18.41 9.36
N SER A 87 -5.80 17.88 9.85
CA SER A 87 -5.74 17.12 11.11
C SER A 87 -5.92 18.04 12.31
N ASN A 88 -5.41 19.27 12.21
CA ASN A 88 -5.56 20.31 13.23
C ASN A 88 -7.02 20.81 13.41
N THR A 89 -7.98 20.33 12.60
CA THR A 89 -9.41 20.65 12.78
C THR A 89 -10.16 19.60 13.60
N GLY A 90 -9.47 18.67 14.27
CA GLY A 90 -10.10 17.61 15.08
C GLY A 90 -10.80 16.51 14.28
N ARG A 91 -10.56 16.45 12.96
CA ARG A 91 -11.12 15.41 12.09
C ARG A 91 -10.49 14.04 12.41
N PRO A 92 -11.27 12.94 12.38
CA PRO A 92 -10.70 11.60 12.36
C PRO A 92 -9.71 11.43 11.20
N THR A 93 -8.66 10.64 11.38
CA THR A 93 -7.54 10.51 10.42
C THR A 93 -7.98 10.29 8.96
N GLN A 94 -8.96 9.41 8.72
CA GLN A 94 -9.47 9.15 7.37
C GLN A 94 -10.26 10.34 6.79
N ALA A 95 -10.99 11.08 7.62
CA ALA A 95 -11.68 12.29 7.20
C ALA A 95 -10.69 13.45 6.96
N ALA A 96 -9.64 13.55 7.76
CA ALA A 96 -8.53 14.48 7.55
C ALA A 96 -7.82 14.18 6.23
N LEU A 97 -7.48 12.92 5.95
CA LEU A 97 -6.85 12.52 4.68
C LEU A 97 -7.70 12.89 3.46
N ARG A 98 -9.01 12.63 3.50
CA ARG A 98 -9.91 13.01 2.40
C ARG A 98 -10.04 14.53 2.25
N ALA A 99 -10.06 15.28 3.36
CA ALA A 99 -10.01 16.74 3.33
C ALA A 99 -8.68 17.26 2.76
N ALA A 100 -7.56 16.60 3.08
CA ALA A 100 -6.25 16.90 2.54
C ALA A 100 -6.20 16.69 1.01
N LEU A 101 -6.82 15.63 0.50
CA LEU A 101 -6.98 15.43 -0.96
C LEU A 101 -7.79 16.56 -1.61
N SER A 102 -8.86 17.03 -0.97
CA SER A 102 -9.58 18.21 -1.47
C SER A 102 -8.68 19.45 -1.48
N CYS A 103 -7.90 19.67 -0.42
CA CYS A 103 -6.95 20.78 -0.31
C CYS A 103 -5.86 20.69 -1.38
N TYR A 104 -5.33 19.50 -1.64
CA TYR A 104 -4.35 19.27 -2.71
C TYR A 104 -4.90 19.73 -4.07
N TYR A 105 -6.12 19.33 -4.38
CA TYR A 105 -6.80 19.64 -5.64
C TYR A 105 -7.13 21.13 -5.81
N SER A 106 -7.61 21.78 -4.75
CA SER A 106 -8.33 23.07 -4.87
C SER A 106 -7.93 24.14 -3.86
N GLY A 107 -6.99 23.83 -2.95
CA GLY A 107 -6.56 24.73 -1.88
C GLY A 107 -7.50 24.77 -0.66
N ASN A 108 -8.67 24.11 -0.70
CA ASN A 108 -9.63 24.07 0.39
C ASN A 108 -10.17 22.66 0.69
N PHE A 109 -10.81 22.48 1.85
CA PHE A 109 -11.24 21.16 2.34
C PHE A 109 -12.57 20.63 1.77
N THR A 110 -13.22 21.35 0.84
CA THR A 110 -14.58 21.01 0.38
C THR A 110 -14.69 20.80 -1.14
N THR A 111 -14.08 21.65 -1.97
CA THR A 111 -14.28 21.64 -3.44
C THR A 111 -13.94 20.31 -4.09
N GLY A 112 -12.91 19.59 -3.61
CA GLY A 112 -12.54 18.27 -4.14
C GLY A 112 -13.57 17.17 -3.88
N PHE A 113 -14.45 17.34 -2.89
CA PHE A 113 -15.60 16.46 -2.70
C PHE A 113 -16.68 16.76 -3.73
N SER A 114 -17.05 18.04 -3.86
CA SER A 114 -18.10 18.48 -4.79
C SER A 114 -17.74 18.23 -6.26
N SER A 115 -16.46 18.30 -6.63
CA SER A 115 -15.98 17.97 -7.98
C SER A 115 -15.85 16.47 -8.26
N GLY A 116 -16.10 15.63 -7.24
CA GLY A 116 -15.88 14.18 -7.29
C GLY A 116 -14.41 13.75 -7.33
N TYR A 117 -13.45 14.69 -7.25
CA TYR A 117 -12.02 14.38 -7.28
C TYR A 117 -11.62 13.41 -6.17
N VAL A 118 -12.02 13.68 -4.92
CA VAL A 118 -11.68 12.83 -3.77
C VAL A 118 -12.17 11.39 -3.99
N SER A 119 -13.40 11.23 -4.50
CA SER A 119 -13.97 9.92 -4.82
C SER A 119 -13.16 9.19 -5.89
N ARG A 120 -12.71 9.88 -6.95
CA ARG A 120 -11.86 9.29 -8.00
C ARG A 120 -10.52 8.81 -7.47
N VAL A 121 -9.86 9.59 -6.61
CA VAL A 121 -8.57 9.21 -5.99
C VAL A 121 -8.75 7.99 -5.09
N VAL A 122 -9.75 7.99 -4.20
CA VAL A 122 -10.03 6.87 -3.29
C VAL A 122 -10.35 5.60 -4.08
N ALA A 123 -11.19 5.69 -5.11
CA ALA A 123 -11.52 4.55 -5.97
C ALA A 123 -10.29 4.01 -6.71
N SER A 124 -9.40 4.89 -7.21
CA SER A 124 -8.14 4.45 -7.83
C SER A 124 -7.22 3.75 -6.83
N ALA A 125 -7.12 4.24 -5.59
CA ALA A 125 -6.31 3.61 -4.55
C ALA A 125 -6.84 2.21 -4.19
N GLN A 126 -8.15 2.06 -4.07
CA GLN A 126 -8.79 0.76 -3.81
C GLN A 126 -8.57 -0.23 -4.94
N ARG A 127 -8.68 0.19 -6.21
CA ARG A 127 -8.35 -0.68 -7.36
C ARG A 127 -6.91 -1.13 -7.33
N ASN A 128 -5.97 -0.19 -7.15
CA ASN A 128 -4.55 -0.52 -7.05
C ASN A 128 -4.25 -1.50 -5.89
N ALA A 129 -4.94 -1.37 -4.75
CA ALA A 129 -4.77 -2.29 -3.62
C ALA A 129 -5.30 -3.71 -3.90
N ARG A 130 -6.33 -3.84 -4.75
CA ARG A 130 -6.90 -5.14 -5.15
C ARG A 130 -6.09 -5.81 -6.26
N GLU A 131 -5.65 -5.02 -7.23
CA GLU A 131 -4.89 -5.49 -8.41
C GLU A 131 -3.40 -5.67 -8.08
N GLY A 132 -2.89 -5.02 -7.03
CA GLY A 132 -1.48 -4.98 -6.64
C GLY A 132 -0.95 -6.22 -5.91
N GLY A 133 -1.65 -7.36 -5.98
CA GLY A 133 -1.16 -8.64 -5.48
C GLY A 133 -0.14 -9.26 -6.44
N VAL A 134 1.10 -8.78 -6.41
CA VAL A 134 2.20 -9.43 -7.12
C VAL A 134 2.78 -10.50 -6.19
N GLU A 135 2.67 -11.76 -6.58
CA GLU A 135 3.32 -12.86 -5.85
C GLU A 135 4.84 -12.62 -5.79
N PRO A 136 5.49 -12.85 -4.64
CA PRO A 136 6.92 -12.67 -4.54
C PRO A 136 7.63 -13.61 -5.50
N ILE A 137 8.63 -13.09 -6.22
CA ILE A 137 9.54 -13.94 -6.98
C ILE A 137 10.31 -14.80 -5.97
N PRO A 138 10.23 -16.14 -6.04
CA PRO A 138 10.91 -17.00 -5.09
C PRO A 138 12.43 -16.89 -5.24
N VAL A 139 13.14 -16.74 -4.12
CA VAL A 139 14.60 -16.77 -4.10
C VAL A 139 15.06 -18.22 -4.18
N VAL A 140 15.64 -18.62 -5.31
CA VAL A 140 16.35 -19.89 -5.43
C VAL A 140 17.75 -19.70 -4.85
N ARG A 141 18.19 -20.61 -3.98
CA ARG A 141 19.56 -20.61 -3.43
C ARG A 141 20.46 -21.47 -4.33
N ASP A 142 21.66 -20.97 -4.65
CA ASP A 142 22.65 -21.69 -5.48
C ASP A 142 23.37 -22.85 -4.74
N VAL A 143 22.94 -23.18 -3.51
CA VAL A 143 23.57 -24.25 -2.72
C VAL A 143 22.88 -25.59 -3.03
N PRO A 144 23.64 -26.63 -3.45
CA PRO A 144 23.08 -27.96 -3.65
C PRO A 144 22.42 -28.48 -2.36
N PRO A 145 21.26 -29.13 -2.44
CA PRO A 145 20.62 -29.71 -1.27
C PRO A 145 21.58 -30.71 -0.59
N PRO A 146 21.66 -30.72 0.74
CA PRO A 146 22.51 -31.68 1.45
C PRO A 146 22.07 -33.09 1.07
N ALA A 147 23.06 -33.93 0.73
CA ALA A 147 22.81 -35.32 0.36
C ALA A 147 22.01 -36.01 1.48
N ARG A 148 20.85 -36.58 1.13
CA ARG A 148 20.07 -37.40 2.07
C ARG A 148 20.94 -38.55 2.56
N GLN A 149 21.32 -38.53 3.83
CA GLN A 149 21.85 -39.73 4.47
C GLN A 149 20.74 -40.79 4.46
N ARG A 150 20.97 -41.88 3.72
CA ARG A 150 20.10 -43.06 3.75
C ARG A 150 20.12 -43.59 5.18
N ARG A 151 19.01 -43.46 5.91
CA ARG A 151 18.76 -44.30 7.09
C ARG A 151 18.70 -45.74 6.58
N MET A 152 19.57 -46.61 7.10
CA MET A 152 19.40 -48.04 6.95
C MET A 152 18.33 -48.47 7.95
N ASP A 153 17.11 -48.68 7.48
CA ASP A 153 16.04 -49.25 8.31
C ASP A 153 16.27 -50.77 8.43
N ALA A 154 16.55 -51.22 9.66
CA ALA A 154 16.60 -52.64 9.99
C ALA A 154 15.18 -53.22 9.96
N ALA A 155 14.98 -54.24 9.13
CA ALA A 155 13.73 -54.93 8.95
C ALA A 155 13.35 -55.76 10.19
N ALA A 156 12.08 -55.70 10.60
CA ALA A 156 11.46 -56.70 11.46
C ALA A 156 10.09 -57.10 10.88
N THR A 157 9.80 -58.39 11.01
CA THR A 157 9.10 -59.23 10.03
C THR A 157 7.70 -59.62 10.53
N THR A 158 6.68 -59.36 9.71
CA THR A 158 5.39 -60.11 9.49
C THR A 158 4.35 -60.40 10.61
N PRO A 159 3.05 -60.59 10.23
CA PRO A 159 1.83 -60.50 11.06
C PRO A 159 1.15 -61.88 11.33
N PRO A 160 -0.06 -62.02 11.97
CA PRO A 160 -1.36 -61.87 11.27
C PRO A 160 -2.65 -61.55 12.11
N GLU A 161 -3.68 -61.12 11.36
CA GLU A 161 -5.15 -61.35 11.39
C GLU A 161 -6.09 -61.50 12.64
N ARG A 162 -7.22 -60.78 12.54
CA ARG A 162 -8.65 -61.04 12.91
C ARG A 162 -9.08 -61.38 14.35
N ALA A 163 -9.97 -60.54 14.93
CA ALA A 163 -11.15 -60.98 15.70
C ALA A 163 -12.27 -59.91 15.78
N ARG A 164 -13.52 -60.38 15.76
CA ARG A 164 -14.81 -59.66 15.85
C ARG A 164 -15.29 -59.51 17.31
N ARG A 165 -15.94 -58.36 17.62
CA ARG A 165 -17.09 -58.12 18.57
C ARG A 165 -16.87 -58.50 20.06
N LEU A 166 -17.38 -57.86 21.13
CA LEU A 166 -18.57 -57.06 21.48
C LEU A 166 -18.27 -56.19 22.74
N ALA A 167 -19.26 -55.45 23.24
CA ALA A 167 -19.17 -54.15 23.95
C ALA A 167 -18.86 -54.09 25.48
N SER A 168 -18.21 -52.95 25.85
CA SER A 168 -18.35 -52.02 27.03
C SER A 168 -17.97 -52.47 28.47
N PRO A 169 -17.63 -51.57 29.44
CA PRO A 169 -17.78 -50.09 29.47
C PRO A 169 -16.56 -49.28 30.05
N ALA A 170 -16.77 -47.96 30.14
CA ALA A 170 -16.15 -46.96 31.04
C ALA A 170 -14.87 -46.18 30.59
N ALA A 171 -15.09 -44.86 30.50
CA ALA A 171 -14.22 -43.74 30.89
C ALA A 171 -12.74 -43.73 30.44
N SER A 172 -12.37 -42.81 29.55
CA SER A 172 -11.46 -41.68 29.85
C SER A 172 -11.01 -40.93 28.60
N ALA A 173 -10.84 -39.61 28.78
CA ALA A 173 -10.00 -38.65 28.07
C ALA A 173 -10.04 -38.56 26.52
N ASP A 174 -10.38 -37.38 26.01
CA ASP A 174 -9.34 -36.62 25.28
C ASP A 174 -9.64 -35.11 25.25
N ALA A 175 -8.60 -34.33 25.54
CA ALA A 175 -8.61 -32.88 25.44
C ALA A 175 -8.46 -32.46 23.95
N PRO A 176 -9.07 -31.33 23.53
CA PRO A 176 -8.98 -30.89 22.13
C PRO A 176 -7.52 -30.62 21.73
N SER A 177 -7.09 -31.26 20.63
CA SER A 177 -5.74 -31.07 20.09
C SER A 177 -5.64 -29.73 19.35
N CYS A 178 -4.63 -28.93 19.68
CA CYS A 178 -4.39 -27.60 19.12
C CYS A 178 -3.81 -27.62 17.68
N HIS A 179 -4.35 -28.46 16.79
CA HIS A 179 -3.85 -28.58 15.42
C HIS A 179 -4.57 -27.63 14.48
N ALA A 180 -4.01 -26.42 14.31
CA ALA A 180 -3.82 -25.82 12.99
C ALA A 180 -3.02 -24.50 13.05
N ARG A 181 -3.27 -23.61 14.01
CA ARG A 181 -2.63 -22.28 14.07
C ARG A 181 -2.67 -21.68 15.48
N PRO A 182 -1.61 -21.81 16.30
CA PRO A 182 -1.60 -21.18 17.61
C PRO A 182 -1.50 -19.65 17.48
N VAL A 183 -2.28 -18.93 18.27
CA VAL A 183 -2.20 -17.46 18.36
C VAL A 183 -0.86 -17.11 19.01
N VAL A 184 -0.10 -16.22 18.37
CA VAL A 184 1.21 -15.78 18.87
C VAL A 184 1.02 -14.53 19.71
N MET A 185 1.42 -14.56 20.99
CA MET A 185 1.34 -13.40 21.88
C MET A 185 2.45 -13.42 22.94
N MET A 186 2.59 -12.31 23.66
CA MET A 186 3.44 -12.22 24.85
C MET A 186 2.70 -12.85 26.04
N CYS A 187 3.38 -13.70 26.79
CA CYS A 187 2.77 -14.62 27.76
C CYS A 187 3.20 -14.38 29.20
N ARG A 188 3.71 -13.18 29.53
CA ARG A 188 4.30 -12.88 30.85
C ARG A 188 3.47 -13.48 32.01
N GLY A 189 4.07 -14.44 32.72
CA GLY A 189 3.45 -15.13 33.87
C GLY A 189 2.70 -16.43 33.56
N LEU A 190 2.57 -16.85 32.30
CA LEU A 190 2.01 -18.18 31.97
C LEU A 190 3.08 -19.27 32.01
N SER A 191 2.75 -20.40 32.66
CA SER A 191 3.52 -21.64 32.56
C SER A 191 3.29 -22.33 31.20
N ALA A 192 4.24 -23.18 30.79
CA ALA A 192 4.14 -23.96 29.55
C ALA A 192 2.86 -24.82 29.49
N SER A 193 2.37 -25.30 30.64
CA SER A 193 1.13 -26.09 30.73
C SER A 193 -0.13 -25.26 30.48
N GLN A 194 -0.11 -23.98 30.83
CA GLN A 194 -1.22 -23.04 30.59
C GLN A 194 -1.23 -22.58 29.12
N ALA A 195 -0.05 -22.29 28.55
CA ALA A 195 0.07 -21.94 27.13
C ALA A 195 -0.43 -23.07 26.20
N LYS A 196 -0.14 -24.33 26.54
CA LYS A 196 -0.59 -25.51 25.77
C LYS A 196 -2.12 -25.71 25.83
N ARG A 197 -2.75 -25.42 26.97
CA ARG A 197 -4.22 -25.47 27.12
C ARG A 197 -4.95 -24.38 26.35
N LEU A 198 -4.31 -23.21 26.21
CA LEU A 198 -4.86 -22.06 25.51
C LEU A 198 -4.54 -22.04 24.01
N CYS A 199 -3.83 -23.04 23.49
CA CYS A 199 -3.38 -23.11 22.10
C CYS A 199 -2.64 -21.84 21.64
N VAL A 200 -1.76 -21.28 22.48
CA VAL A 200 -1.00 -20.06 22.18
C VAL A 200 0.50 -20.34 22.11
N ARG A 201 1.22 -19.56 21.30
CA ARG A 201 2.69 -19.61 21.21
C ARG A 201 3.28 -18.34 21.81
N CYS A 202 4.08 -18.50 22.85
CA CYS A 202 4.70 -17.40 23.57
C CYS A 202 5.98 -16.93 22.88
N LEU A 203 6.14 -15.61 22.70
CA LEU A 203 7.34 -15.03 22.09
C LEU A 203 8.48 -14.75 23.08
N ASP A 204 8.21 -14.89 24.38
CA ASP A 204 9.07 -14.38 25.45
C ASP A 204 9.79 -15.50 26.24
N GLN A 205 9.92 -16.69 25.63
CA GLN A 205 10.58 -17.86 26.23
C GLN A 205 12.03 -17.99 25.79
#